data_AF-A0A4Q6DW65-F1
#
_entry.id   AF-A0A4Q6DW65-F1
#
_cell.length_a   1.000
_cell.length_b   1.000
_cell.length_c   1.000
_cell.angle_alpha   90.00
_cell.angle_beta   90.00
_cell.angle_gamma   90.00
#
_symmetry.space_group_name_H-M   'P 1'
#
loop_
_entity.id
_entity.type
_entity.pdbx_description
1 polymer ?
#
loop_
_entity_poly.entity_id
_entity_poly.type
_entity_poly.pdbx_seq_one_letter_code
_entity_poly.pdbx_strand_id
1 'polypeptide(L)'
;KLQKGLIKCTSGYVDTLHTFEGFIVSSGTQFAHAAAKAAGNFPGGKYNPLLIYGPSGLGKTHLLHAIAIQMLRNNPQARICYLSAEQFVNEFIEAVKNKSTNHFHSRYRTGFDAFLIDDIQYLGGKEKSEEEFFHTFNHLFGTHNQVVLTSDKPPKDLHNLEERLITRLSQGLVVDVKPPDLETRIAILKAKAEAEDLYVPDEVCLMIAGHIRNNVRELEGALVRLSAEASINGTEITLDMAREALSDMLAENKNNNLSIESINKSVCQYFKMTLAELNSKSRERKYSEPRQIAMWLSRKYTKKTLPEIAAAFGGKDHSTVIHAIKKIEKEMVISPTLKKYVEDIQQML
;
A
#
# COMPACT_ATOMS: atom_id res chain seq x y z
N LYS A 1 -28.91 -14.78 -3.61
CA LYS A 1 -27.73 -14.60 -2.71
C LYS A 1 -26.53 -15.24 -3.39
N LEU A 2 -25.41 -14.54 -3.52
CA LEU A 2 -24.18 -15.13 -4.08
C LEU A 2 -23.62 -16.19 -3.12
N GLN A 3 -23.04 -17.27 -3.65
CA GLN A 3 -22.35 -18.28 -2.83
C GLN A 3 -21.10 -17.66 -2.18
N LYS A 4 -20.80 -18.01 -0.93
CA LYS A 4 -19.56 -17.58 -0.25
C LYS A 4 -18.34 -18.17 -0.97
N GLY A 5 -17.26 -17.40 -1.06
CA GLY A 5 -16.00 -17.77 -1.71
C GLY A 5 -15.75 -17.07 -3.05
N LEU A 6 -14.83 -17.62 -3.85
CA LEU A 6 -14.47 -17.08 -5.16
C LEU A 6 -15.56 -17.40 -6.20
N ILE A 7 -16.09 -16.37 -6.83
CA ILE A 7 -17.01 -16.52 -7.97
C ILE A 7 -16.29 -16.16 -9.26
N LYS A 8 -16.52 -16.96 -10.30
CA LYS A 8 -16.00 -16.72 -11.63
C LYS A 8 -16.79 -15.59 -12.29
N CYS A 9 -16.09 -14.53 -12.69
CA CYS A 9 -16.62 -13.50 -13.58
C CYS A 9 -16.39 -13.93 -15.04
N THR A 10 -16.84 -13.11 -16.00
CA THR A 10 -16.58 -13.38 -17.43
C THR A 10 -15.11 -13.56 -17.73
N SER A 11 -14.24 -12.77 -17.08
CA SER A 11 -12.81 -13.05 -16.99
C SER A 11 -12.33 -12.77 -15.57
N GLY A 12 -11.64 -13.74 -14.96
CA GLY A 12 -11.12 -13.67 -13.59
C GLY A 12 -12.08 -14.18 -12.51
N TYR A 13 -11.66 -14.01 -11.26
CA TYR A 13 -12.40 -14.41 -10.06
C TYR A 13 -12.48 -13.26 -9.08
N VAL A 14 -13.63 -13.05 -8.46
CA VAL A 14 -13.82 -12.08 -7.37
C VAL A 14 -14.23 -12.80 -6.10
N ASP A 15 -13.78 -12.30 -4.96
CA ASP A 15 -14.08 -12.86 -3.66
C ASP A 15 -15.38 -12.25 -3.11
N THR A 16 -16.40 -13.08 -2.93
CA THR A 16 -17.71 -12.64 -2.43
C THR A 16 -17.71 -12.13 -1.00
N LEU A 17 -16.61 -12.28 -0.26
CA LEU A 17 -16.41 -11.65 1.05
C LEU A 17 -16.11 -10.15 0.94
N HIS A 18 -15.54 -9.70 -0.19
CA HIS A 18 -15.16 -8.32 -0.43
C HIS A 18 -16.35 -7.47 -0.92
N THR A 19 -17.33 -7.26 -0.06
CA THR A 19 -18.56 -6.49 -0.38
C THR A 19 -18.48 -5.05 0.14
N PHE A 20 -19.32 -4.14 -0.37
CA PHE A 20 -19.42 -2.78 0.19
C PHE A 20 -19.89 -2.82 1.65
N GLU A 21 -20.77 -3.74 2.01
CA GLU A 21 -21.26 -3.89 3.38
C GLU A 21 -20.16 -4.35 4.35
N GLY A 22 -19.25 -5.21 3.89
CA GLY A 22 -18.11 -5.67 4.68
C GLY A 22 -16.92 -4.70 4.71
N PHE A 23 -17.01 -3.55 4.04
CA PHE A 23 -15.96 -2.53 4.02
C PHE A 23 -16.18 -1.51 5.13
N ILE A 24 -15.32 -1.48 6.14
CA ILE A 24 -15.40 -0.49 7.22
C ILE A 24 -14.93 0.88 6.70
N VAL A 25 -15.88 1.81 6.61
CA VAL A 25 -15.64 3.16 6.11
C VAL A 25 -15.03 4.06 7.19
N SER A 26 -14.01 4.83 6.82
CA SER A 26 -13.41 5.87 7.65
C SER A 26 -13.38 7.20 6.92
N SER A 27 -13.02 8.28 7.62
CA SER A 27 -12.79 9.59 7.02
C SER A 27 -11.80 9.54 5.83
N GLY A 28 -10.79 8.66 5.91
CA GLY A 28 -9.77 8.46 4.89
C GLY A 28 -10.18 7.57 3.70
N THR A 29 -11.34 6.91 3.77
CA THR A 29 -11.82 5.98 2.73
C THR A 29 -13.24 6.29 2.24
N GLN A 30 -13.96 7.21 2.91
CA GLN A 30 -15.35 7.56 2.61
C GLN A 30 -15.56 7.97 1.15
N PHE A 31 -14.68 8.82 0.61
CA PHE A 31 -14.81 9.30 -0.76
C PHE A 31 -14.56 8.19 -1.79
N ALA A 32 -13.51 7.38 -1.60
CA ALA A 32 -13.22 6.23 -2.46
C ALA A 32 -14.34 5.19 -2.41
N HIS A 33 -14.88 4.90 -1.23
CA HIS A 33 -16.01 3.99 -1.05
C HIS A 33 -17.27 4.51 -1.77
N ALA A 34 -17.60 5.80 -1.64
CA ALA A 34 -18.73 6.39 -2.33
C ALA A 34 -18.57 6.38 -3.87
N ALA A 35 -17.37 6.69 -4.37
CA ALA A 35 -17.04 6.64 -5.79
C ALA A 35 -17.15 5.21 -6.34
N ALA A 36 -16.59 4.23 -5.63
CA ALA A 36 -16.69 2.81 -5.99
C ALA A 36 -18.16 2.34 -6.01
N LYS A 37 -18.95 2.70 -4.99
CA LYS A 37 -20.38 2.35 -4.94
C LYS A 37 -21.16 2.97 -6.10
N ALA A 38 -20.84 4.20 -6.50
CA ALA A 38 -21.43 4.83 -7.67
C ALA A 38 -21.05 4.11 -8.97
N ALA A 39 -19.78 3.73 -9.14
CA ALA A 39 -19.31 2.95 -10.31
C ALA A 39 -19.99 1.57 -10.42
N GLY A 40 -20.22 0.89 -9.28
CA GLY A 40 -20.92 -0.40 -9.27
C GLY A 40 -22.44 -0.31 -9.51
N ASN A 41 -23.07 0.81 -9.16
CA ASN A 41 -24.51 1.03 -9.38
C ASN A 41 -24.83 1.62 -10.76
N PHE A 42 -23.94 2.46 -11.29
CA PHE A 42 -24.13 3.19 -12.54
C PHE A 42 -22.89 3.01 -13.44
N PRO A 43 -22.64 1.78 -13.95
CA PRO A 43 -21.46 1.49 -14.76
C PRO A 43 -21.45 2.31 -16.05
N GLY A 44 -20.28 2.85 -16.42
CA GLY A 44 -20.10 3.69 -17.60
C GLY A 44 -20.60 5.13 -17.43
N GLY A 45 -21.07 5.47 -16.21
CA GLY A 45 -21.62 6.79 -15.89
C GLY A 45 -20.55 7.85 -15.59
N LYS A 46 -20.85 8.72 -14.61
CA LYS A 46 -20.11 9.95 -14.31
C LYS A 46 -18.63 9.74 -13.93
N TYR A 47 -18.27 8.59 -13.36
CA TYR A 47 -16.94 8.31 -12.83
C TYR A 47 -16.25 7.24 -13.68
N ASN A 48 -15.90 7.61 -14.91
CA ASN A 48 -15.22 6.74 -15.85
C ASN A 48 -14.05 7.49 -16.53
N PRO A 49 -12.80 6.97 -16.49
CA PRO A 49 -12.38 5.89 -15.59
C PRO A 49 -12.47 6.32 -14.11
N LEU A 50 -12.54 5.33 -13.22
CA LEU A 50 -12.30 5.53 -11.79
C LEU A 50 -10.92 4.98 -11.43
N LEU A 51 -10.03 5.81 -10.91
CA LEU A 51 -8.74 5.38 -10.39
C LEU A 51 -8.73 5.50 -8.85
N ILE A 52 -8.52 4.37 -8.18
CA ILE A 52 -8.39 4.26 -6.72
C ILE A 52 -6.92 4.06 -6.38
N TYR A 53 -6.28 5.01 -5.69
CA TYR A 53 -4.88 4.87 -5.34
C TYR A 53 -4.62 4.95 -3.84
N GLY A 54 -3.49 4.39 -3.41
CA GLY A 54 -3.03 4.46 -2.03
C GLY A 54 -2.07 3.31 -1.70
N PRO A 55 -1.39 3.35 -0.55
CA PRO A 55 -0.49 2.28 -0.13
C PRO A 55 -1.09 0.86 -0.18
N SER A 56 -0.21 -0.13 -0.19
CA SER A 56 -0.62 -1.55 -0.13
C SER A 56 -1.44 -1.83 1.13
N GLY A 57 -2.42 -2.72 0.99
CA GLY A 57 -3.22 -3.19 2.12
C GLY A 57 -4.19 -2.18 2.73
N LEU A 58 -4.66 -1.19 1.97
CA LEU A 58 -5.71 -0.26 2.41
C LEU A 58 -7.11 -0.57 1.85
N GLY A 59 -7.28 -1.74 1.22
CA GLY A 59 -8.60 -2.19 0.73
C GLY A 59 -8.94 -1.78 -0.71
N LYS A 60 -7.95 -1.39 -1.54
CA LYS A 60 -8.17 -1.11 -2.98
C LYS A 60 -8.77 -2.31 -3.72
N THR A 61 -8.16 -3.49 -3.58
CA THR A 61 -8.66 -4.76 -4.14
C THR A 61 -10.07 -5.09 -3.62
N HIS A 62 -10.33 -4.85 -2.33
CA HIS A 62 -11.66 -5.05 -1.74
C HIS A 62 -12.70 -4.16 -2.45
N LEU A 63 -12.43 -2.86 -2.59
CA LEU A 63 -13.34 -1.95 -3.29
C LEU A 63 -13.58 -2.38 -4.74
N LEU A 64 -12.53 -2.86 -5.42
CA LEU A 64 -12.65 -3.34 -6.80
C LEU A 64 -13.54 -4.60 -6.91
N HIS A 65 -13.39 -5.55 -5.98
CA HIS A 65 -14.26 -6.73 -5.89
C HIS A 65 -15.70 -6.33 -5.52
N ALA A 66 -15.87 -5.37 -4.62
CA ALA A 66 -17.17 -4.87 -4.20
C ALA A 66 -17.95 -4.24 -5.37
N ILE A 67 -17.27 -3.51 -6.26
CA ILE A 67 -17.85 -3.02 -7.52
C ILE A 67 -18.37 -4.18 -8.36
N ALA A 68 -17.54 -5.21 -8.58
CA ALA A 68 -17.93 -6.37 -9.38
C ALA A 68 -19.15 -7.10 -8.79
N ILE A 69 -19.12 -7.35 -7.48
CA ILE A 69 -20.21 -8.01 -6.77
C ILE A 69 -21.49 -7.19 -6.84
N GLN A 70 -21.41 -5.87 -6.68
CA GLN A 70 -22.57 -5.00 -6.78
C GLN A 70 -23.18 -5.03 -8.19
N MET A 71 -22.34 -5.01 -9.23
CA MET A 71 -22.81 -5.15 -10.61
C MET A 71 -23.50 -6.51 -10.85
N LEU A 72 -22.94 -7.61 -10.33
CA LEU A 72 -23.54 -8.95 -10.44
C LEU A 72 -24.84 -9.09 -9.63
N ARG A 73 -24.95 -8.39 -8.49
CA ARG A 73 -26.19 -8.34 -7.70
C ARG A 73 -27.30 -7.59 -8.46
N ASN A 74 -26.95 -6.50 -9.14
CA ASN A 74 -27.89 -5.70 -9.93
C ASN A 74 -28.27 -6.41 -11.24
N ASN A 75 -27.31 -7.05 -11.89
CA ASN A 75 -27.49 -7.81 -13.11
C ASN A 75 -26.61 -9.09 -13.09
N PRO A 76 -27.19 -10.28 -12.81
CA PRO A 76 -26.45 -11.54 -12.80
C PRO A 76 -25.81 -11.93 -14.15
N GLN A 77 -26.22 -11.30 -15.25
CA GLN A 77 -25.66 -11.50 -16.60
C GLN A 77 -24.59 -10.45 -16.96
N ALA A 78 -24.24 -9.55 -16.03
CA ALA A 78 -23.22 -8.55 -16.26
C ALA A 78 -21.88 -9.20 -16.61
N ARG A 79 -21.25 -8.70 -17.68
CA ARG A 79 -19.98 -9.20 -18.17
C ARG A 79 -18.83 -8.43 -17.55
N ILE A 80 -18.10 -9.05 -16.64
CA ILE A 80 -17.07 -8.38 -15.84
C ILE A 80 -15.72 -9.00 -16.14
N CYS A 81 -14.76 -8.14 -16.47
CA CYS A 81 -13.35 -8.49 -16.59
C CYS A 81 -12.62 -7.98 -15.35
N TYR A 82 -12.13 -8.88 -14.51
CA TYR A 82 -11.26 -8.56 -13.38
C TYR A 82 -9.92 -9.28 -13.51
N LEU A 83 -8.83 -8.53 -13.38
CA LEU A 83 -7.46 -9.04 -13.41
C LEU A 83 -6.48 -8.03 -12.81
N SER A 84 -5.31 -8.52 -12.41
CA SER A 84 -4.17 -7.63 -12.15
C SER A 84 -3.52 -7.17 -13.46
N ALA A 85 -2.84 -6.02 -13.42
CA ALA A 85 -2.03 -5.56 -14.53
C ALA A 85 -0.90 -6.56 -14.88
N GLU A 86 -0.34 -7.25 -13.89
CA GLU A 86 0.65 -8.32 -14.11
C GLU A 86 0.07 -9.50 -14.91
N GLN A 87 -1.15 -9.94 -14.57
CA GLN A 87 -1.85 -10.97 -15.34
C GLN A 87 -2.10 -10.52 -16.79
N PHE A 88 -2.51 -9.27 -17.00
CA PHE A 88 -2.69 -8.73 -18.34
C PHE A 88 -1.39 -8.79 -19.17
N VAL A 89 -0.26 -8.37 -18.56
CA VAL A 89 1.06 -8.42 -19.19
C VAL A 89 1.45 -9.86 -19.56
N ASN A 90 1.30 -10.79 -18.61
CA ASN A 90 1.66 -12.20 -18.84
C ASN A 90 0.80 -12.84 -19.94
N GLU A 91 -0.53 -12.63 -19.91
CA GLU A 91 -1.42 -13.15 -20.95
C GLU A 91 -1.13 -12.53 -22.33
N PHE A 92 -0.72 -11.26 -22.39
CA PHE A 92 -0.31 -10.64 -23.65
C PHE A 92 0.98 -11.26 -24.20
N ILE A 93 1.98 -11.47 -23.34
CA ILE A 93 3.25 -12.12 -23.72
C ILE A 93 2.97 -13.52 -24.29
N GLU A 94 2.11 -14.29 -23.64
CA GLU A 94 1.70 -15.62 -24.11
C GLU A 94 0.98 -15.55 -25.46
N ALA A 95 0.05 -14.60 -25.63
CA ALA A 95 -0.67 -14.41 -26.88
C ALA A 95 0.27 -14.05 -28.05
N VAL A 96 1.27 -13.20 -27.81
CA VAL A 96 2.29 -12.86 -28.81
C VAL A 96 3.12 -14.09 -29.15
N LYS A 97 3.59 -14.84 -28.14
CA LYS A 97 4.38 -16.06 -28.34
C LYS A 97 3.62 -17.12 -29.16
N ASN A 98 2.33 -17.27 -28.90
CA ASN A 98 1.48 -18.26 -29.55
C ASN A 98 0.82 -17.74 -30.84
N LYS A 99 1.13 -16.51 -31.28
CA LYS A 99 0.50 -15.85 -32.44
C LYS A 99 -1.04 -15.80 -32.36
N SER A 100 -1.57 -15.65 -31.15
CA SER A 100 -3.00 -15.63 -30.84
C SER A 100 -3.50 -14.26 -30.35
N THR A 101 -2.86 -13.17 -30.79
CA THR A 101 -3.23 -11.78 -30.42
C THR A 101 -4.70 -11.45 -30.72
N ASN A 102 -5.26 -11.97 -31.81
CA ASN A 102 -6.69 -11.79 -32.12
C ASN A 102 -7.61 -12.37 -31.03
N HIS A 103 -7.22 -13.49 -30.42
CA HIS A 103 -7.96 -14.08 -29.30
C HIS A 103 -7.83 -13.21 -28.04
N PHE A 104 -6.63 -12.69 -27.76
CA PHE A 104 -6.41 -11.74 -26.68
C PHE A 104 -7.28 -10.48 -26.82
N HIS A 105 -7.31 -9.88 -28.01
CA HIS A 105 -8.13 -8.70 -28.28
C HIS A 105 -9.62 -9.01 -28.10
N SER A 106 -10.09 -10.15 -28.63
CA SER A 106 -11.49 -10.57 -28.45
C SER A 106 -11.83 -10.73 -26.97
N ARG A 107 -10.92 -11.34 -26.21
CA ARG A 107 -11.07 -11.57 -24.76
C ARG A 107 -11.09 -10.29 -23.94
N TYR A 108 -10.39 -9.22 -24.33
CA TYR A 108 -10.30 -8.01 -23.49
C TYR A 108 -11.06 -6.80 -24.00
N ARG A 109 -11.46 -6.79 -25.28
CA ARG A 109 -12.14 -5.65 -25.91
C ARG A 109 -13.61 -5.93 -26.21
N THR A 110 -14.01 -7.19 -26.33
CA THR A 110 -15.36 -7.51 -26.77
C THR A 110 -16.28 -7.78 -25.58
N GLY A 111 -17.22 -6.86 -25.38
CA GLY A 111 -18.40 -7.16 -24.63
C GLY A 111 -18.17 -7.34 -23.12
N PHE A 112 -17.66 -6.30 -22.49
CA PHE A 112 -17.71 -6.16 -21.04
C PHE A 112 -18.69 -5.05 -20.68
N ASP A 113 -19.24 -5.12 -19.48
CA ASP A 113 -19.90 -4.00 -18.83
C ASP A 113 -18.91 -3.28 -17.89
N ALA A 114 -17.91 -4.02 -17.38
CA ALA A 114 -16.82 -3.47 -16.58
C ALA A 114 -15.45 -4.12 -16.86
N PHE A 115 -14.41 -3.29 -16.83
CA PHE A 115 -13.00 -3.65 -16.88
C PHE A 115 -12.31 -3.13 -15.62
N LEU A 116 -11.95 -4.06 -14.74
CA LEU A 116 -11.47 -3.83 -13.38
C LEU A 116 -10.03 -4.31 -13.28
N ILE A 117 -9.08 -3.38 -13.14
CA ILE A 117 -7.65 -3.70 -13.12
C ILE A 117 -7.03 -3.34 -11.77
N ASP A 118 -6.40 -4.33 -11.15
CA ASP A 118 -5.63 -4.12 -9.93
C ASP A 118 -4.16 -3.80 -10.25
N ASP A 119 -3.56 -2.91 -9.46
CA ASP A 119 -2.13 -2.60 -9.42
C ASP A 119 -1.50 -2.20 -10.76
N ILE A 120 -2.02 -1.13 -11.40
CA ILE A 120 -1.55 -0.66 -12.73
C ILE A 120 -0.06 -0.30 -12.79
N GLN A 121 0.61 -0.08 -11.64
CA GLN A 121 2.04 0.18 -11.57
C GLN A 121 2.89 -0.96 -12.16
N TYR A 122 2.36 -2.18 -12.25
CA TYR A 122 3.04 -3.32 -12.88
C TYR A 122 3.19 -3.23 -14.40
N LEU A 123 2.47 -2.32 -15.07
CA LEU A 123 2.68 -2.02 -16.49
C LEU A 123 4.02 -1.30 -16.73
N GLY A 124 4.56 -0.63 -15.69
CA GLY A 124 5.72 0.23 -15.83
C GLY A 124 6.97 -0.50 -16.34
N GLY A 125 7.61 0.07 -17.36
CA GLY A 125 8.78 -0.53 -18.02
C GLY A 125 8.48 -1.74 -18.89
N LYS A 126 7.21 -2.02 -19.22
CA LYS A 126 6.77 -3.10 -20.13
C LYS A 126 6.20 -2.52 -21.43
N GLU A 127 7.02 -1.75 -22.17
CA GLU A 127 6.63 -0.94 -23.34
C GLU A 127 5.52 -1.56 -24.21
N LYS A 128 5.73 -2.76 -24.77
CA LYS A 128 4.74 -3.41 -25.66
C LYS A 128 3.43 -3.76 -24.95
N SER A 129 3.50 -4.17 -23.68
CA SER A 129 2.31 -4.53 -22.91
C SER A 129 1.56 -3.29 -22.44
N GLU A 130 2.29 -2.22 -22.12
CA GLU A 130 1.72 -0.92 -21.82
C GLU A 130 1.01 -0.31 -23.04
N GLU A 131 1.62 -0.38 -24.22
CA GLU A 131 0.99 0.05 -25.47
C GLU A 131 -0.30 -0.73 -25.76
N GLU A 132 -0.27 -2.05 -25.61
CA GLU A 132 -1.46 -2.89 -25.78
C GLU A 132 -2.54 -2.58 -24.74
N PHE A 133 -2.15 -2.32 -23.49
CA PHE A 133 -3.07 -1.86 -22.45
C PHE A 133 -3.70 -0.52 -22.82
N PHE A 134 -2.91 0.44 -23.31
CA PHE A 134 -3.40 1.75 -23.75
C PHE A 134 -4.44 1.60 -24.87
N HIS A 135 -4.22 0.73 -25.84
CA HIS A 135 -5.21 0.47 -26.90
C HIS A 135 -6.49 -0.17 -26.37
N THR A 136 -6.36 -1.14 -25.46
CA THR A 136 -7.49 -1.81 -24.81
C THR A 136 -8.30 -0.83 -23.96
N PHE A 137 -7.62 0.01 -23.17
CA PHE A 137 -8.24 1.09 -22.38
C PHE A 137 -9.04 2.04 -23.27
N ASN A 138 -8.45 2.56 -24.35
CA ASN A 138 -9.14 3.53 -25.22
C ASN A 138 -10.36 2.91 -25.90
N HIS A 139 -10.29 1.63 -26.30
CA HIS A 139 -11.43 0.93 -26.86
C HIS A 139 -12.59 0.88 -25.85
N LEU A 140 -12.33 0.36 -24.65
CA LEU A 140 -13.35 0.18 -23.60
C LEU A 140 -13.91 1.51 -23.10
N PHE A 141 -13.05 2.52 -23.00
CA PHE A 141 -13.46 3.88 -22.64
C PHE A 141 -14.38 4.48 -23.72
N GLY A 142 -14.03 4.30 -25.00
CA GLY A 142 -14.83 4.77 -26.13
C GLY A 142 -16.18 4.08 -26.28
N THR A 143 -16.31 2.83 -25.83
CA THR A 143 -17.57 2.07 -25.83
C THR A 143 -18.40 2.25 -24.55
N HIS A 144 -18.00 3.18 -23.66
CA HIS A 144 -18.66 3.49 -22.38
C HIS A 144 -18.74 2.33 -21.39
N ASN A 145 -17.83 1.36 -21.49
CA ASN A 145 -17.67 0.32 -20.48
C ASN A 145 -17.15 0.96 -19.19
N GLN A 146 -17.58 0.49 -18.02
CA GLN A 146 -17.01 0.97 -16.76
C GLN A 146 -15.55 0.55 -16.65
N VAL A 147 -14.62 1.50 -16.57
CA VAL A 147 -13.21 1.23 -16.31
C VAL A 147 -12.89 1.63 -14.88
N VAL A 148 -12.36 0.69 -14.09
CA VAL A 148 -11.87 0.96 -12.73
C VAL A 148 -10.49 0.38 -12.58
N LEU A 149 -9.59 1.19 -12.02
CA LEU A 149 -8.17 0.89 -11.93
C LEU A 149 -7.71 1.13 -10.50
N THR A 150 -6.74 0.36 -10.02
CA THR A 150 -6.06 0.66 -8.75
C THR A 150 -4.58 0.93 -8.94
N SER A 151 -4.00 1.71 -8.04
CA SER A 151 -2.55 1.94 -7.99
C SER A 151 -2.01 2.08 -6.57
N ASP A 152 -0.72 1.83 -6.37
CA ASP A 152 -0.01 2.17 -5.13
C ASP A 152 0.25 3.67 -4.97
N LYS A 153 0.18 4.44 -6.06
CA LYS A 153 0.56 5.86 -6.14
C LYS A 153 -0.43 6.68 -6.98
N PRO A 154 -0.49 8.01 -6.78
CA PRO A 154 -1.25 8.87 -7.67
C PRO A 154 -0.65 8.86 -9.10
N PRO A 155 -1.44 9.20 -10.14
CA PRO A 155 -0.98 9.20 -11.54
C PRO A 155 0.35 9.93 -11.78
N LYS A 156 0.55 11.08 -11.12
CA LYS A 156 1.75 11.92 -11.28
C LYS A 156 3.04 11.25 -10.79
N ASP A 157 2.93 10.28 -9.90
CA ASP A 157 4.07 9.59 -9.28
C ASP A 157 4.33 8.21 -9.92
N LEU A 158 3.59 7.86 -10.98
CA LEU A 158 3.77 6.65 -11.79
C LEU A 158 4.80 6.89 -12.89
N HIS A 159 6.02 7.27 -12.51
CA HIS A 159 7.09 7.68 -13.43
C HIS A 159 7.52 6.62 -14.47
N ASN A 160 7.16 5.36 -14.25
CA ASN A 160 7.49 4.26 -15.15
C ASN A 160 6.40 4.00 -16.20
N LEU A 161 5.30 4.76 -16.20
CA LEU A 161 4.26 4.73 -17.22
C LEU A 161 4.43 5.90 -18.20
N GLU A 162 4.05 5.69 -19.44
CA GLU A 162 4.00 6.69 -20.49
C GLU A 162 3.00 7.81 -20.14
N GLU A 163 3.40 9.05 -20.43
CA GLU A 163 2.63 10.25 -20.14
C GLU A 163 1.22 10.23 -20.76
N ARG A 164 1.08 9.60 -21.93
CA ARG A 164 -0.23 9.44 -22.59
C ARG A 164 -1.18 8.58 -21.77
N LEU A 165 -0.70 7.53 -21.11
CA LEU A 165 -1.52 6.69 -20.25
C LEU A 165 -1.87 7.45 -18.97
N ILE A 166 -0.89 8.10 -18.32
CA ILE A 166 -1.11 8.95 -17.13
C ILE A 166 -2.19 10.01 -17.38
N THR A 167 -2.15 10.65 -18.56
CA THR A 167 -3.14 11.64 -18.97
C THR A 167 -4.54 11.04 -19.05
N ARG A 168 -4.69 9.84 -19.64
CA ARG A 168 -5.97 9.13 -19.72
C ARG A 168 -6.51 8.74 -18.35
N LEU A 169 -5.65 8.23 -17.47
CA LEU A 169 -6.00 7.88 -16.09
C LEU A 169 -6.54 9.10 -15.32
N SER A 170 -5.99 10.28 -15.62
CA SER A 170 -6.33 11.54 -14.96
C SER A 170 -7.58 12.23 -15.54
N GLN A 171 -8.14 11.77 -16.66
CA GLN A 171 -9.35 12.35 -17.27
C GLN A 171 -10.64 12.00 -16.52
N GLY A 172 -10.62 10.93 -15.73
CA GLY A 172 -11.75 10.47 -14.93
C GLY A 172 -11.71 10.95 -13.48
N LEU A 173 -12.30 10.17 -12.58
CA LEU A 173 -12.24 10.43 -11.15
C LEU A 173 -11.04 9.72 -10.52
N VAL A 174 -10.16 10.49 -9.88
CA VAL A 174 -9.02 9.98 -9.12
C VAL A 174 -9.30 10.15 -7.63
N VAL A 175 -9.31 9.05 -6.88
CA VAL A 175 -9.60 9.03 -5.45
C VAL A 175 -8.48 8.35 -4.67
N ASP A 176 -8.19 8.88 -3.49
CA ASP A 176 -7.21 8.30 -2.58
C ASP A 176 -7.85 7.46 -1.49
N VAL A 177 -7.08 6.49 -1.00
CA VAL A 177 -7.40 5.66 0.16
C VAL A 177 -6.29 5.86 1.18
N LYS A 178 -6.66 6.37 2.37
CA LYS A 178 -5.71 6.68 3.45
C LYS A 178 -5.72 5.61 4.54
N PRO A 179 -4.62 5.47 5.30
CA PRO A 179 -4.60 4.61 6.47
C PRO A 179 -5.71 4.94 7.47
N PRO A 180 -6.37 3.94 8.05
CA PRO A 180 -7.41 4.12 9.05
C PRO A 180 -6.85 4.67 10.38
N ASP A 181 -7.65 5.46 11.10
CA ASP A 181 -7.36 5.86 12.48
C ASP A 181 -7.48 4.68 13.47
N LEU A 182 -7.12 4.90 14.73
CA LEU A 182 -7.11 3.84 15.76
C LEU A 182 -8.49 3.21 15.94
N GLU A 183 -9.54 4.04 16.02
CA GLU A 183 -10.92 3.60 16.22
C GLU A 183 -11.38 2.73 15.05
N THR A 184 -11.09 3.15 13.81
CA THR A 184 -11.40 2.39 12.61
C THR A 184 -10.61 1.06 12.59
N ARG A 185 -9.34 1.05 12.99
CA ARG A 185 -8.54 -0.20 13.05
C ARG A 185 -9.13 -1.20 14.04
N ILE A 186 -9.57 -0.73 15.21
CA ILE A 186 -10.27 -1.57 16.18
C ILE A 186 -11.58 -2.10 15.60
N ALA A 187 -12.37 -1.24 14.93
CA ALA A 187 -13.61 -1.65 14.28
C ALA A 187 -13.38 -2.70 13.18
N ILE A 188 -12.32 -2.55 12.38
CA ILE A 188 -11.91 -3.55 11.38
C ILE A 188 -11.57 -4.88 12.05
N LEU A 189 -10.76 -4.87 13.11
CA LEU A 189 -10.39 -6.09 13.84
C LEU A 189 -11.63 -6.80 14.39
N LYS A 190 -12.54 -6.06 15.02
CA LYS A 190 -13.79 -6.61 15.57
C LYS A 190 -14.68 -7.20 14.49
N ALA A 191 -14.90 -6.47 13.39
CA ALA A 191 -15.72 -6.94 12.28
C ALA A 191 -15.14 -8.21 11.61
N LYS A 192 -13.80 -8.29 11.51
CA LYS A 192 -13.12 -9.48 10.96
C LYS A 192 -13.16 -10.66 11.93
N ALA A 193 -12.97 -10.43 13.22
CA ALA A 193 -13.09 -11.46 14.23
C ALA A 193 -14.51 -12.04 14.28
N GLU A 194 -15.54 -11.18 14.24
CA GLU A 194 -16.94 -11.58 14.18
C GLU A 194 -17.26 -12.38 12.91
N ALA A 195 -16.72 -12.00 11.76
CA ALA A 195 -16.93 -12.72 10.50
C ALA A 195 -16.36 -14.16 10.50
N GLU A 196 -15.39 -14.43 11.38
CA GLU A 196 -14.72 -15.72 11.56
C GLU A 196 -15.18 -16.45 12.84
N ASP A 197 -16.26 -15.99 13.48
CA ASP A 197 -16.76 -16.52 14.77
C ASP A 197 -15.67 -16.58 15.87
N LEU A 198 -14.71 -15.65 15.82
CA LEU A 198 -13.57 -15.57 16.72
C LEU A 198 -13.81 -14.52 17.82
N TYR A 199 -13.76 -14.94 19.09
CA TYR A 199 -13.78 -14.01 20.21
C TYR A 199 -12.37 -13.45 20.46
N VAL A 200 -12.22 -12.13 20.35
CA VAL A 200 -10.97 -11.41 20.63
C VAL A 200 -11.25 -10.32 21.67
N PRO A 201 -10.58 -10.34 22.84
CA PRO A 201 -10.78 -9.31 23.85
C PRO A 201 -10.43 -7.90 23.36
N ASP A 202 -11.14 -6.90 23.86
CA ASP A 202 -10.94 -5.49 23.48
C ASP A 202 -9.51 -4.99 23.71
N GLU A 203 -8.87 -5.44 24.79
CA GLU A 203 -7.47 -5.12 25.08
C GLU A 203 -6.49 -5.68 24.04
N VAL A 204 -6.81 -6.86 23.46
CA VAL A 204 -6.03 -7.47 22.38
C VAL A 204 -6.24 -6.67 21.10
N CYS A 205 -7.48 -6.32 20.76
CA CYS A 205 -7.76 -5.45 19.61
C CYS A 205 -7.03 -4.11 19.73
N LEU A 206 -7.06 -3.48 20.91
CA LEU A 206 -6.37 -2.22 21.17
C LEU A 206 -4.85 -2.37 21.04
N MET A 207 -4.28 -3.46 21.56
CA MET A 207 -2.85 -3.77 21.46
C MET A 207 -2.43 -3.91 19.99
N ILE A 208 -3.14 -4.71 19.19
CA ILE A 208 -2.85 -4.90 17.77
C ILE A 208 -2.98 -3.58 17.02
N ALA A 209 -4.11 -2.88 17.17
CA ALA A 209 -4.38 -1.63 16.48
C ALA A 209 -3.42 -0.49 16.89
N GLY A 210 -2.87 -0.52 18.10
CA GLY A 210 -1.87 0.44 18.57
C GLY A 210 -0.52 0.30 17.87
N HIS A 211 -0.13 -0.93 17.51
CA HIS A 211 1.15 -1.26 16.88
C HIS A 211 1.08 -1.26 15.35
N ILE A 212 0.02 -1.84 14.77
CA ILE A 212 -0.18 -1.93 13.32
C ILE A 212 -0.98 -0.70 12.87
N ARG A 213 -0.34 0.22 12.14
CA ARG A 213 -0.93 1.54 11.84
C ARG A 213 -1.28 1.77 10.37
N ASN A 214 -0.51 1.20 9.45
CA ASN A 214 -0.51 1.64 8.06
C ASN A 214 -1.04 0.60 7.05
N ASN A 215 -1.38 -0.60 7.50
CA ASN A 215 -1.70 -1.73 6.63
C ASN A 215 -2.79 -2.60 7.24
N VAL A 216 -3.96 -2.65 6.61
CA VAL A 216 -5.09 -3.46 7.09
C VAL A 216 -4.82 -4.95 6.91
N ARG A 217 -4.03 -5.36 5.90
CA ARG A 217 -3.66 -6.77 5.74
C ARG A 217 -2.81 -7.29 6.90
N GLU A 218 -2.02 -6.43 7.54
CA GLU A 218 -1.28 -6.80 8.74
C GLU A 218 -2.22 -7.01 9.95
N LEU A 219 -3.29 -6.21 10.06
CA LEU A 219 -4.34 -6.43 11.07
C LEU A 219 -5.02 -7.79 10.87
N GLU A 220 -5.39 -8.10 9.63
CA GLU A 220 -5.97 -9.39 9.25
C GLU A 220 -5.00 -10.55 9.53
N GLY A 221 -3.72 -10.39 9.17
CA GLY A 221 -2.68 -11.37 9.44
C GLY A 221 -2.46 -11.63 10.93
N ALA A 222 -2.57 -10.59 11.77
CA ALA A 222 -2.51 -10.74 13.22
C ALA A 222 -3.68 -11.59 13.75
N LEU A 223 -4.91 -11.34 13.27
CA LEU A 223 -6.08 -12.16 13.64
C LEU A 223 -5.94 -13.61 13.20
N VAL A 224 -5.46 -13.86 11.98
CA VAL A 224 -5.22 -15.22 11.48
C VAL A 224 -4.20 -15.94 12.36
N ARG A 225 -3.10 -15.28 12.74
CA ARG A 225 -2.08 -15.87 13.62
C ARG A 225 -2.63 -16.18 15.00
N LEU A 226 -3.41 -15.27 15.60
CA LEU A 226 -4.05 -15.53 16.89
C LEU A 226 -5.09 -16.66 16.82
N SER A 227 -5.90 -16.70 15.77
CA SER A 227 -6.86 -17.78 15.56
C SER A 227 -6.18 -19.14 15.46
N ALA A 228 -5.09 -19.22 14.69
CA ALA A 228 -4.30 -20.44 14.54
C ALA A 228 -3.71 -20.89 15.89
N GLU A 229 -3.10 -19.98 16.64
CA GLU A 229 -2.47 -20.28 17.93
C GLU A 229 -3.51 -20.73 18.98
N ALA A 230 -4.67 -20.07 19.04
CA ALA A 230 -5.78 -20.45 19.92
C ALA A 230 -6.32 -21.85 19.57
N SER A 231 -6.47 -22.12 18.27
CA SER A 231 -6.96 -23.41 17.77
C SER A 231 -5.99 -24.56 18.02
N ILE A 232 -4.68 -24.33 17.86
CA ILE A 232 -3.64 -25.35 18.07
C ILE A 232 -3.51 -25.71 19.55
N ASN A 233 -3.52 -24.71 20.43
CA ASN A 233 -3.33 -24.92 21.86
C ASN A 233 -4.64 -25.22 22.61
N GLY A 234 -5.79 -25.05 21.95
CA GLY A 234 -7.12 -25.21 22.57
C GLY A 234 -7.38 -24.19 23.68
N THR A 235 -6.77 -22.99 23.57
CA THR A 235 -6.85 -21.93 24.56
C THR A 235 -7.60 -20.72 24.02
N GLU A 236 -8.25 -19.97 24.90
CA GLU A 236 -8.85 -18.68 24.54
C GLU A 236 -7.77 -17.62 24.25
N ILE A 237 -8.13 -16.64 23.42
CA ILE A 237 -7.24 -15.51 23.12
C ILE A 237 -7.14 -14.61 24.34
N THR A 238 -5.94 -14.51 24.91
CA THR A 238 -5.60 -13.60 26.01
C THR A 238 -4.54 -12.57 25.58
N LEU A 239 -4.38 -11.50 26.35
CA LEU A 239 -3.37 -10.48 26.07
C LEU A 239 -1.94 -11.04 26.07
N ASP A 240 -1.63 -11.96 26.97
CA ASP A 240 -0.28 -12.53 27.08
C ASP A 240 0.03 -13.48 25.92
N MET A 241 -0.92 -14.37 25.59
CA MET A 241 -0.85 -15.20 24.38
C MET A 241 -0.67 -14.33 23.13
N ALA A 242 -1.42 -13.23 23.03
CA ALA A 242 -1.31 -12.35 21.87
C ALA A 242 0.04 -11.63 21.77
N ARG A 243 0.65 -11.25 22.90
CA ARG A 243 1.99 -10.66 22.93
C ARG A 243 3.07 -11.65 22.49
N GLU A 244 2.97 -12.89 22.95
CA GLU A 244 3.91 -13.94 22.59
C GLU A 244 3.76 -14.31 21.10
N ALA A 245 2.54 -14.61 20.68
CA ALA A 245 2.21 -15.01 19.32
C ALA A 245 2.51 -13.91 18.29
N LEU A 246 2.37 -12.62 18.63
CA LEU A 246 2.61 -11.52 17.68
C LEU A 246 3.97 -10.84 17.86
N SER A 247 4.84 -11.35 18.74
CA SER A 247 6.12 -10.71 19.10
C SER A 247 6.95 -10.27 17.89
N ASP A 248 7.13 -11.12 16.88
CA ASP A 248 7.88 -10.79 15.65
C ASP A 248 7.22 -9.65 14.85
N MET A 249 5.90 -9.71 14.66
CA MET A 249 5.14 -8.69 13.92
C MET A 249 5.15 -7.34 14.63
N LEU A 250 5.16 -7.36 15.97
CA LEU A 250 5.24 -6.17 16.80
C LEU A 250 6.68 -5.60 16.83
N ALA A 251 7.70 -6.44 16.68
CA ALA A 251 9.10 -6.03 16.60
C ALA A 251 9.45 -5.36 15.26
N GLU A 252 8.98 -5.90 14.12
CA GLU A 252 9.22 -5.34 12.79
C GLU A 252 8.62 -3.93 12.61
N ASN A 253 7.51 -3.64 13.31
CA ASN A 253 6.83 -2.35 13.25
C ASN A 253 7.47 -1.25 14.11
N LYS A 254 8.43 -1.57 15.01
CA LYS A 254 9.26 -0.56 15.68
C LYS A 254 10.28 0.06 14.72
N ASN A 255 10.90 -0.75 13.87
CA ASN A 255 11.95 -0.31 12.94
C ASN A 255 11.40 0.55 11.77
N ASN A 256 10.12 0.37 11.40
CA ASN A 256 9.49 1.06 10.26
C ASN A 256 8.79 2.40 10.61
N ASN A 257 8.70 2.77 11.89
CA ASN A 257 8.02 3.99 12.36
C ASN A 257 8.97 5.01 12.98
N LEU A 258 10.28 4.87 12.77
CA LEU A 258 11.25 5.85 13.25
C LEU A 258 11.02 7.18 12.52
N SER A 259 10.90 8.25 13.30
CA SER A 259 10.80 9.61 12.79
C SER A 259 12.19 10.25 12.76
N ILE A 260 12.39 11.26 11.90
CA ILE A 260 13.65 12.03 11.92
C ILE A 260 13.87 12.65 13.31
N GLU A 261 12.79 13.02 14.00
CA GLU A 261 12.83 13.60 15.34
C GLU A 261 13.31 12.59 16.40
N SER A 262 12.81 11.34 16.37
CA SER A 262 13.27 10.29 17.28
C SER A 262 14.71 9.91 17.01
N ILE A 263 15.11 9.82 15.73
CA ILE A 263 16.50 9.58 15.34
C ILE A 263 17.42 10.68 15.86
N ASN A 264 17.02 11.95 15.67
CA ASN A 264 17.80 13.08 16.16
C ASN A 264 17.92 13.07 17.68
N LYS A 265 16.87 12.71 18.42
CA LYS A 265 16.92 12.56 19.88
C LYS A 265 17.92 11.48 20.32
N SER A 266 17.89 10.29 19.71
CA SER A 266 18.82 9.21 20.06
C SER A 266 20.27 9.59 19.75
N VAL A 267 20.52 10.25 18.61
CA VAL A 267 21.84 10.76 18.25
C VAL A 267 22.32 11.83 19.25
N CYS A 268 21.45 12.79 19.61
CA CYS A 268 21.74 13.81 20.61
C CYS A 268 22.07 13.21 21.98
N GLN A 269 21.31 12.20 22.41
CA GLN A 269 21.54 11.51 23.68
C GLN A 269 22.89 10.79 23.68
N TYR A 270 23.23 10.08 22.60
CA TYR A 270 24.48 9.36 22.48
C TYR A 270 25.71 10.29 22.52
N PHE A 271 25.68 11.36 21.73
CA PHE A 271 26.78 12.33 21.64
C PHE A 271 26.74 13.41 22.74
N LYS A 272 25.78 13.34 23.66
CA LYS A 272 25.57 14.32 24.74
C LYS A 272 25.53 15.76 24.22
N MET A 273 24.73 15.99 23.19
CA MET A 273 24.57 17.30 22.56
C MET A 273 23.10 17.69 22.41
N THR A 274 22.87 18.98 22.25
CA THR A 274 21.53 19.52 22.03
C THR A 274 21.08 19.39 20.56
N LEU A 275 19.77 19.42 20.32
CA LEU A 275 19.22 19.42 18.96
C LEU A 275 19.67 20.66 18.15
N ALA A 276 19.87 21.80 18.82
CA ALA A 276 20.39 23.02 18.20
C ALA A 276 21.84 22.85 17.71
N GLU A 277 22.68 22.17 18.49
CA GLU A 277 24.05 21.85 18.09
C GLU A 277 24.10 20.86 16.93
N LEU A 278 23.25 19.83 16.97
CA LEU A 278 23.09 18.88 15.87
C LEU A 278 22.70 19.60 14.57
N ASN A 279 21.76 20.55 14.64
CA ASN A 279 21.27 21.32 13.49
C ASN A 279 22.12 22.55 13.13
N SER A 280 23.23 22.80 13.83
CA SER A 280 24.07 23.97 13.60
C SER A 280 24.70 24.01 12.19
N LYS A 281 25.18 25.19 11.78
CA LYS A 281 25.98 25.33 10.56
C LYS A 281 27.47 25.01 10.77
N SER A 282 27.89 24.65 11.99
CA SER A 282 29.28 24.34 12.29
C SER A 282 29.75 23.13 11.48
N ARG A 283 30.99 23.25 10.97
CA ARG A 283 31.72 22.23 10.22
C ARG A 283 32.67 21.43 11.10
N GLU A 284 32.81 21.78 12.37
CA GLU A 284 33.65 21.03 13.30
C GLU A 284 33.21 19.57 13.38
N ARG A 285 34.16 18.65 13.49
CA ARG A 285 33.90 17.21 13.45
C ARG A 285 32.90 16.77 14.52
N LYS A 286 33.01 17.32 15.74
CA LYS A 286 32.10 17.05 16.86
C LYS A 286 30.63 17.34 16.58
N TYR A 287 30.29 18.21 15.61
CA TYR A 287 28.92 18.51 15.21
C TYR A 287 28.54 17.92 13.85
N SER A 288 29.51 17.86 12.93
CA SER A 288 29.26 17.37 11.57
C SER A 288 29.15 15.84 11.49
N GLU A 289 29.90 15.09 12.30
CA GLU A 289 29.85 13.62 12.32
C GLU A 289 28.51 13.09 12.89
N PRO A 290 28.02 13.54 14.07
CA PRO A 290 26.69 13.15 14.55
C PRO A 290 25.55 13.50 13.58
N ARG A 291 25.63 14.67 12.94
CA ARG A 291 24.64 15.09 11.94
C ARG A 291 24.64 14.18 10.71
N GLN A 292 25.82 13.79 10.23
CA GLN A 292 25.94 12.88 9.09
C GLN A 292 25.39 11.49 9.43
N ILE A 293 25.66 10.99 10.65
CA ILE A 293 25.06 9.76 11.17
C ILE A 293 23.53 9.87 11.22
N ALA A 294 22.99 10.97 11.76
CA ALA A 294 21.55 11.20 11.83
C ALA A 294 20.87 11.23 10.44
N MET A 295 21.51 11.86 9.45
CA MET A 295 21.04 11.88 8.06
C MET A 295 21.04 10.48 7.43
N TRP A 296 22.11 9.71 7.65
CA TRP A 296 22.21 8.34 7.15
C TRP A 296 21.17 7.42 7.80
N LEU A 297 21.00 7.49 9.13
CA LEU A 297 19.96 6.76 9.86
C LEU A 297 18.55 7.17 9.37
N SER A 298 18.33 8.47 9.17
CA SER A 298 17.06 8.98 8.63
C SER A 298 16.77 8.42 7.24
N ARG A 299 17.79 8.29 6.39
CA ARG A 299 17.61 7.69 5.07
C ARG A 299 17.35 6.18 5.12
N LYS A 300 17.98 5.48 6.07
CA LYS A 300 17.89 4.03 6.21
C LYS A 300 16.58 3.57 6.84
N TYR A 301 16.13 4.26 7.88
CA TYR A 301 15.05 3.81 8.75
C TYR A 301 13.73 4.59 8.58
N THR A 302 13.71 5.61 7.71
CA THR A 302 12.49 6.37 7.42
C THR A 302 12.18 6.34 5.92
N LYS A 303 10.89 6.51 5.58
CA LYS A 303 10.44 6.64 4.17
C LYS A 303 10.63 8.06 3.60
N LYS A 304 11.38 8.93 4.28
CA LYS A 304 11.55 10.33 3.90
C LYS A 304 12.45 10.48 2.68
N THR A 305 12.05 11.38 1.79
CA THR A 305 12.82 11.77 0.61
C THR A 305 14.04 12.59 1.01
N LEU A 306 15.05 12.65 0.15
CA LEU A 306 16.27 13.44 0.41
C LEU A 306 15.96 14.93 0.69
N PRO A 307 15.02 15.59 -0.02
CA PRO A 307 14.60 16.95 0.32
C PRO A 307 13.95 17.07 1.70
N GLU A 308 13.07 16.12 2.09
CA GLU A 308 12.44 16.14 3.40
C GLU A 308 13.46 15.95 4.53
N ILE A 309 14.44 15.07 4.33
CA ILE A 309 15.55 14.91 5.27
C ILE A 309 16.34 16.21 5.36
N ALA A 310 16.70 16.82 4.23
CA ALA A 310 17.49 18.04 4.21
C ALA A 310 16.78 19.23 4.89
N ALA A 311 15.46 19.33 4.74
CA ALA A 311 14.62 20.31 5.42
C ALA A 311 14.69 20.15 6.94
N ALA A 312 14.66 18.90 7.45
CA ALA A 312 14.71 18.60 8.88
C ALA A 312 16.05 18.96 9.55
N PHE A 313 17.13 19.15 8.79
CA PHE A 313 18.46 19.52 9.28
C PHE A 313 18.83 20.98 8.98
N GLY A 314 17.86 21.90 9.11
CA GLY A 314 18.07 23.34 9.00
C GLY A 314 18.06 23.89 7.57
N GLY A 315 17.25 23.28 6.68
CA GLY A 315 17.05 23.78 5.31
C GLY A 315 18.27 23.63 4.40
N LYS A 316 19.01 22.53 4.54
CA LYS A 316 20.19 22.26 3.69
C LYS A 316 19.78 21.74 2.32
N ASP A 317 20.68 21.84 1.35
CA ASP A 317 20.46 21.23 0.04
C ASP A 317 20.45 19.69 0.13
N HIS A 318 19.57 19.05 -0.65
CA HIS A 318 19.48 17.59 -0.75
C HIS A 318 20.82 16.93 -1.14
N SER A 319 21.69 17.65 -1.87
CA SER A 319 23.06 17.24 -2.19
C SER A 319 23.94 17.04 -0.95
N THR A 320 23.70 17.80 0.12
CA THR A 320 24.40 17.64 1.40
C THR A 320 24.04 16.31 2.06
N VAL A 321 22.78 15.91 1.97
CA VAL A 321 22.30 14.62 2.51
C VAL A 321 22.94 13.47 1.72
N ILE A 322 22.99 13.57 0.39
CA ILE A 322 23.65 12.57 -0.48
C ILE A 322 25.12 12.41 -0.08
N HIS A 323 25.85 13.52 0.10
CA HIS A 323 27.25 13.49 0.50
C HIS A 323 27.42 12.87 1.89
N ALA A 324 26.57 13.21 2.86
CA ALA A 324 26.59 12.65 4.20
C ALA A 324 26.42 11.13 4.18
N ILE A 325 25.44 10.62 3.44
CA ILE A 325 25.17 9.18 3.30
C ILE A 325 26.39 8.44 2.76
N LYS A 326 26.89 8.88 1.59
CA LYS A 326 28.05 8.24 0.94
C LYS A 326 29.29 8.24 1.83
N LYS A 327 29.48 9.33 2.59
CA LYS A 327 30.62 9.45 3.51
C LYS A 327 30.51 8.44 4.65
N ILE A 328 29.36 8.36 5.33
CA ILE A 328 29.15 7.41 6.43
C ILE A 328 29.28 5.97 5.94
N GLU A 329 28.70 5.62 4.79
CA GLU A 329 28.82 4.28 4.22
C GLU A 329 30.28 3.87 3.97
N LYS A 330 31.09 4.79 3.44
CA LYS A 330 32.52 4.54 3.20
C LYS A 330 33.32 4.48 4.50
N GLU A 331 33.09 5.40 5.43
CA GLU A 331 33.85 5.49 6.67
C GLU A 331 33.51 4.35 7.66
N MET A 332 32.29 3.81 7.65
CA MET A 332 31.91 2.66 8.48
C MET A 332 32.70 1.38 8.13
N VAL A 333 33.20 1.26 6.90
CA VAL A 333 34.07 0.14 6.49
C VAL A 333 35.47 0.28 7.07
N ILE A 334 35.94 1.52 7.22
CA ILE A 334 37.35 1.84 7.52
C ILE A 334 37.56 2.14 9.00
N SER A 335 36.54 2.67 9.69
CA SER A 335 36.61 3.09 11.09
C SER A 335 35.74 2.19 11.98
N PRO A 336 36.36 1.28 12.75
CA PRO A 336 35.66 0.48 13.76
C PRO A 336 34.93 1.36 14.80
N THR A 337 35.51 2.52 15.12
CA THR A 337 34.94 3.48 16.06
C THR A 337 33.64 4.08 15.53
N LEU A 338 33.63 4.55 14.28
CA LEU A 338 32.40 5.07 13.66
C LEU A 338 31.33 3.98 13.54
N LYS A 339 31.74 2.77 13.13
CA LYS A 339 30.84 1.62 13.04
C LYS A 339 30.17 1.34 14.39
N LYS A 340 30.95 1.33 15.47
CA LYS A 340 30.43 1.17 16.83
C LYS A 340 29.44 2.28 17.22
N TYR A 341 29.73 3.55 16.91
CA TYR A 341 28.78 4.64 17.18
C TYR A 341 27.44 4.42 16.48
N VAL A 342 27.47 3.99 15.22
CA VAL A 342 26.25 3.71 14.46
C VAL A 342 25.49 2.52 15.03
N GLU A 343 26.18 1.44 15.39
CA GLU A 343 25.58 0.24 16.00
C GLU A 343 24.97 0.54 17.37
N ASP A 344 25.67 1.26 18.23
CA ASP A 344 25.16 1.66 19.55
C ASP A 344 23.90 2.53 19.40
N ILE A 345 23.90 3.50 18.48
CA ILE A 345 22.73 4.35 18.21
C ILE A 345 21.59 3.52 17.63
N GLN A 346 21.86 2.54 16.75
CA GLN A 346 20.84 1.63 16.22
C GLN A 346 20.16 0.80 17.32
N GLN A 347 20.87 0.42 18.39
CA GLN A 347 20.27 -0.28 19.53
C GLN A 347 19.39 0.64 20.40
N MET A 348 19.59 1.96 20.32
CA MET A 348 18.79 2.96 21.02
C MET A 348 17.56 3.42 20.23
N LEU A 349 17.40 2.99 18.98
CA LEU A 349 16.25 3.24 18.12
C LEU A 349 15.27 2.07 18.23
#